data_AF-A0A4Q3RXS1-F1
#
_entry.id   AF-A0A4Q3RXS1-F1
#
_cell.length_a   1.000
_cell.length_b   1.000
_cell.length_c   1.000
_cell.angle_alpha   90.00
_cell.angle_beta   90.00
_cell.angle_gamma   90.00
#
_symmetry.space_group_name_H-M   'P 1'
#
loop_
_entity.id
_entity.type
_entity.pdbx_description
1 polymer ?
#
loop_
_entity_poly.entity_id
_entity_poly.type
_entity_poly.pdbx_seq_one_letter_code
_entity_poly.pdbx_strand_id
1 'polypeptide(L)'
;RLAKEVGVDEVRFKSAQVYDYEQDPNQLIPSIEKYSRYKKNADGTYRPKNKLANRCWKLWHANVITWDGLVVPCCFDKDAMHRLGNLRNESFKQTWHNPNYKQFRAEIMMGRKNIDICANCSEGVSVWR
;
A
#
# COMPACT_ATOMS: atom_id res chain seq x y z
N ARG A 1 -29.51 0.87 -7.37
CA ARG A 1 -30.53 0.93 -6.29
C ARG A 1 -30.00 1.74 -5.10
N LEU A 2 -28.99 1.26 -4.36
CA LEU A 2 -28.40 1.96 -3.21
C LEU A 2 -27.97 3.41 -3.48
N ALA A 3 -27.24 3.68 -4.58
CA ALA A 3 -26.81 5.05 -4.93
C ALA A 3 -28.00 6.02 -5.04
N LYS A 4 -29.06 5.61 -5.75
CA LYS A 4 -30.30 6.38 -5.92
C LYS A 4 -31.06 6.57 -4.60
N GLU A 5 -31.09 5.54 -3.74
CA GLU A 5 -31.76 5.61 -2.42
C GLU A 5 -31.06 6.58 -1.47
N VAL A 6 -29.72 6.67 -1.52
CA VAL A 6 -28.92 7.58 -0.68
C VAL A 6 -28.79 8.99 -1.31
N GLY A 7 -29.10 9.14 -2.60
CA GLY A 7 -28.98 10.43 -3.30
C GLY A 7 -27.56 10.76 -3.77
N VAL A 8 -26.74 9.75 -4.07
CA VAL A 8 -25.38 9.92 -4.62
C VAL A 8 -25.29 9.41 -6.05
N ASP A 9 -24.34 9.94 -6.83
CA ASP A 9 -24.18 9.61 -8.25
C ASP A 9 -23.72 8.16 -8.49
N GLU A 10 -22.82 7.64 -7.64
CA GLU A 10 -22.25 6.32 -7.78
C GLU A 10 -21.93 5.67 -6.42
N VAL A 11 -22.07 4.35 -6.34
CA VAL A 11 -21.54 3.54 -5.24
C VAL A 11 -20.48 2.60 -5.78
N ARG A 12 -19.28 2.65 -5.20
CA ARG A 12 -18.18 1.75 -5.53
C ARG A 12 -17.78 0.92 -4.32
N PHE A 13 -17.60 -0.38 -4.51
CA PHE A 13 -17.08 -1.27 -3.49
C PHE A 13 -15.56 -1.40 -3.66
N LYS A 14 -14.82 -0.86 -2.69
CA LYS A 14 -13.37 -1.00 -2.64
C LYS A 14 -13.00 -2.24 -1.82
N SER A 15 -12.16 -3.10 -2.38
CA SER A 15 -11.62 -4.22 -1.61
C SER A 15 -10.69 -3.73 -0.49
N ALA A 16 -10.92 -4.22 0.73
CA ALA A 16 -10.12 -3.88 1.90
C ALA A 16 -8.71 -4.46 1.83
N GLN A 17 -7.73 -3.72 2.35
CA GLN A 17 -6.42 -4.24 2.69
C GLN A 17 -6.45 -4.72 4.13
N VAL A 18 -5.98 -5.95 4.38
CA VAL A 18 -5.88 -6.52 5.73
C VAL A 18 -4.40 -6.77 6.05
N TYR A 19 -3.99 -6.46 7.28
CA TYR A 19 -2.68 -6.84 7.83
C TYR A 19 -2.71 -8.30 8.28
N ASP A 20 -1.59 -9.00 8.17
CA ASP A 20 -1.52 -10.45 8.43
C ASP A 20 -2.64 -11.22 7.70
N TYR A 21 -2.87 -10.84 6.44
CA TYR A 21 -3.93 -11.42 5.64
C TYR A 21 -3.74 -12.93 5.45
N GLU A 22 -2.49 -13.43 5.48
CA GLU A 22 -2.18 -14.84 5.23
C GLU A 22 -2.84 -15.76 6.23
N GLN A 23 -2.88 -15.35 7.51
CA GLN A 23 -3.53 -16.10 8.59
C GLN A 23 -4.92 -15.55 8.94
N ASP A 24 -5.17 -14.26 8.69
CA ASP A 24 -6.41 -13.55 9.03
C ASP A 24 -6.89 -13.83 10.47
N PRO A 25 -6.05 -13.61 11.50
CA PRO A 25 -6.33 -14.04 12.87
C PRO A 25 -7.59 -13.37 13.45
N ASN A 26 -7.94 -12.19 12.92
CA ASN A 26 -9.08 -11.39 13.33
C ASN A 26 -10.32 -11.59 12.44
N GLN A 27 -10.26 -12.50 11.45
CA GLN A 27 -11.38 -12.83 10.56
C GLN A 27 -11.95 -11.59 9.83
N LEU A 28 -11.05 -10.71 9.37
CA LEU A 28 -11.40 -9.44 8.73
C LEU A 28 -11.62 -9.60 7.22
N ILE A 29 -11.20 -10.72 6.62
CA ILE A 29 -11.36 -10.94 5.18
C ILE A 29 -12.84 -11.23 4.87
N PRO A 30 -13.47 -10.52 3.90
CA PRO A 30 -14.86 -10.77 3.53
C PRO A 30 -15.09 -12.22 3.09
N SER A 31 -16.13 -12.86 3.63
CA SER A 31 -16.55 -14.22 3.29
C SER A 31 -17.08 -14.36 1.86
N ILE A 32 -17.65 -13.29 1.31
CA ILE A 32 -18.12 -13.25 -0.08
C ILE A 32 -16.93 -13.00 -1.01
N GLU A 33 -16.52 -14.03 -1.75
CA GLU A 33 -15.32 -14.00 -2.59
C GLU A 33 -15.30 -12.83 -3.60
N LYS A 34 -16.46 -12.43 -4.13
CA LYS A 34 -16.59 -11.29 -5.05
C LYS A 34 -16.01 -9.98 -4.48
N TYR A 35 -16.18 -9.74 -3.18
CA TYR A 35 -15.75 -8.51 -2.51
C TYR A 35 -14.39 -8.63 -1.81
N SER A 36 -13.86 -9.85 -1.72
CA SER A 36 -12.56 -10.09 -1.09
C SER A 36 -11.38 -9.77 -2.01
N ARG A 37 -10.39 -9.04 -1.48
CA ARG A 37 -9.08 -8.83 -2.12
C ARG A 37 -8.27 -10.12 -2.22
N TYR A 38 -8.53 -11.08 -1.34
CA TYR A 38 -7.73 -12.27 -1.14
C TYR A 38 -8.47 -13.51 -1.64
N LYS A 39 -7.71 -14.56 -1.98
CA LYS A 39 -8.21 -15.89 -2.29
C LYS A 39 -7.69 -16.85 -1.23
N LYS A 40 -8.59 -17.67 -0.69
CA LYS A 40 -8.24 -18.74 0.25
C LYS A 40 -7.61 -19.91 -0.50
N ASN A 41 -6.48 -20.40 0.01
CA ASN A 41 -5.77 -21.56 -0.50
C ASN A 41 -6.32 -22.85 0.15
N ALA A 42 -5.90 -24.01 -0.37
CA ALA A 42 -6.34 -25.31 0.14
C ALA A 42 -5.86 -25.59 1.57
N ASP A 43 -4.72 -25.02 1.97
CA ASP A 43 -4.14 -25.11 3.31
C ASP A 43 -4.79 -24.14 4.33
N GLY A 44 -5.78 -23.35 3.91
CA GLY A 44 -6.48 -22.38 4.74
C GLY A 44 -5.88 -20.98 4.73
N THR A 45 -4.66 -20.79 4.21
CA THR A 45 -4.02 -19.46 4.12
C THR A 45 -4.66 -18.60 3.04
N TYR A 46 -4.38 -17.31 3.03
CA TYR A 46 -4.82 -16.41 1.97
C TYR A 46 -3.68 -15.85 1.15
N ARG A 47 -3.96 -15.60 -0.14
CA ARG A 47 -3.07 -14.87 -1.05
C ARG A 47 -3.78 -13.73 -1.77
N PRO A 48 -3.10 -12.63 -2.13
CA PRO A 48 -3.70 -11.56 -2.92
C PRO A 48 -4.17 -12.05 -4.30
N LYS A 49 -5.32 -11.56 -4.78
CA LYS A 49 -5.82 -11.85 -6.14
C LYS A 49 -5.12 -11.02 -7.22
N ASN A 50 -4.68 -9.81 -6.87
CA ASN A 50 -4.13 -8.87 -7.83
C ASN A 50 -2.65 -9.15 -8.10
N LYS A 51 -2.24 -9.06 -9.37
CA LYS A 51 -0.82 -9.12 -9.75
C LYS A 51 -0.14 -7.81 -9.38
N LEU A 52 0.97 -7.90 -8.66
CA LEU A 52 1.80 -6.75 -8.30
C LEU A 52 2.82 -6.51 -9.41
N ALA A 53 2.81 -5.34 -10.04
CA ALA A 53 3.86 -4.95 -10.98
C ALA A 53 5.07 -4.41 -10.22
N ASN A 54 6.30 -4.73 -10.62
CA ASN A 54 7.55 -4.22 -10.04
C ASN A 54 7.84 -2.76 -10.47
N ARG A 55 6.85 -1.89 -10.27
CA ARG A 55 6.91 -0.45 -10.46
C ARG A 55 5.95 0.21 -9.49
N CYS A 56 6.33 1.37 -8.97
CA CYS A 56 5.51 2.18 -8.08
C CYS A 56 5.58 3.63 -8.54
N TRP A 57 4.46 4.20 -8.97
CA TRP A 57 4.42 5.62 -9.36
C TRP A 57 4.49 6.54 -8.14
N LYS A 58 3.85 6.13 -7.04
CA LYS A 58 3.68 6.94 -5.82
C LYS A 58 5.01 7.49 -5.26
N LEU A 59 6.06 6.67 -5.26
CA LEU A 59 7.40 7.06 -4.79
C LEU A 59 7.99 8.28 -5.51
N TRP A 60 7.59 8.50 -6.76
CA TRP A 60 8.14 9.57 -7.61
C TRP A 60 7.41 10.90 -7.47
N HIS A 61 6.20 10.92 -6.89
CA HIS A 61 5.37 12.14 -6.89
C HIS A 61 4.58 12.39 -5.60
N ALA A 62 4.57 11.48 -4.63
CA ALA A 62 3.68 11.58 -3.47
C ALA A 62 4.30 11.00 -2.19
N ASN A 63 5.41 11.62 -1.79
CA ASN A 63 6.06 11.31 -0.52
C ASN A 63 5.31 11.97 0.63
N VAL A 64 5.44 11.36 1.79
CA VAL A 64 4.74 11.80 2.99
C VAL A 64 5.77 12.36 3.96
N ILE A 65 5.41 13.48 4.57
CA ILE A 65 6.16 14.09 5.65
C ILE A 65 5.32 13.91 6.90
N THR A 66 5.88 13.28 7.93
CA THR A 66 5.22 13.11 9.22
C THR A 66 5.21 14.44 9.98
N TRP A 67 4.36 14.53 11.01
CA TRP A 67 4.22 15.75 11.83
C TRP A 67 5.54 16.17 12.51
N ASP A 68 6.44 15.20 12.78
CA ASP A 68 7.75 15.43 13.39
C ASP A 68 8.87 15.65 12.36
N GLY A 69 8.56 15.69 11.06
CA GLY A 69 9.49 16.04 10.00
C GLY A 69 10.22 14.88 9.35
N LEU A 70 9.90 13.62 9.67
CA LEU A 70 10.42 12.46 8.94
C LEU A 70 9.85 12.43 7.53
N VAL A 71 10.69 12.08 6.56
CA VAL A 71 10.29 11.82 5.18
C VAL A 71 10.17 10.31 5.00
N VAL A 72 9.02 9.84 4.53
CA VAL A 72 8.73 8.42 4.28
C VAL A 72 8.26 8.21 2.83
N PRO A 73 8.42 7.00 2.25
CA PRO A 73 8.25 6.79 0.81
C PRO A 73 6.81 6.93 0.31
N CYS A 74 5.81 6.71 1.17
CA CYS A 74 4.41 6.62 0.77
C CYS A 74 3.49 6.59 2.00
N CYS A 75 2.20 6.92 1.81
CA CYS A 75 1.16 6.75 2.83
C CYS A 75 0.87 5.30 3.24
N PHE A 76 1.45 4.31 2.56
CA PHE A 76 1.40 2.90 2.98
C PHE A 76 2.36 2.59 4.13
N ASP A 77 3.36 3.45 4.38
CA ASP A 77 4.23 3.38 5.55
C ASP A 77 3.56 4.05 6.76
N LYS A 78 2.50 3.42 7.28
CA LYS A 78 1.61 4.02 8.28
C LYS A 78 2.32 4.31 9.61
N ASP A 79 3.33 3.51 9.92
CA ASP A 79 4.10 3.58 11.18
C ASP A 79 5.48 4.24 10.99
N ALA A 80 5.74 4.82 9.81
CA ALA A 80 7.00 5.50 9.47
C ALA A 80 8.25 4.65 9.72
N MET A 81 8.19 3.37 9.33
CA MET A 81 9.29 2.42 9.46
C MET A 81 10.37 2.63 8.39
N HIS A 82 10.00 3.12 7.21
CA HIS A 82 10.90 3.33 6.07
C HIS A 82 11.33 4.80 5.98
N ARG A 83 12.20 5.23 6.90
CA ARG A 83 12.64 6.62 7.01
C ARG A 83 13.67 6.97 5.93
N LEU A 84 13.29 7.87 5.02
CA LEU A 84 14.16 8.34 3.94
C LEU A 84 14.99 9.55 4.33
N GLY A 85 14.57 10.33 5.32
CA GLY A 85 15.27 11.52 5.80
C GLY A 85 14.52 12.25 6.91
N ASN A 86 15.05 13.38 7.35
CA ASN A 86 14.42 14.22 8.37
C ASN A 86 14.63 15.71 8.09
N LEU A 87 13.53 16.43 7.88
CA LEU A 87 13.53 17.86 7.54
C LEU A 87 14.00 18.79 8.66
N ARG A 88 14.16 18.27 9.88
CA ARG A 88 14.81 19.01 10.98
C ARG A 88 16.33 19.16 10.77
N ASN A 89 16.93 18.25 9.99
CA ASN A 89 18.39 18.15 9.85
C ASN A 89 18.87 18.43 8.43
N GLU A 90 18.03 18.19 7.41
CA GLU A 90 18.38 18.37 6.01
C GLU A 90 17.21 18.94 5.20
N SER A 91 17.50 19.63 4.11
CA SER A 91 16.47 20.06 3.16
C SER A 91 15.86 18.88 2.42
N PHE A 92 14.61 19.00 1.97
CA PHE A 92 13.99 17.95 1.16
C PHE A 92 14.79 17.64 -0.12
N LYS A 93 15.46 18.64 -0.71
CA LYS A 93 16.34 18.44 -1.87
C LYS A 93 17.52 17.52 -1.53
N GLN A 94 18.10 17.65 -0.35
CA GLN A 94 19.14 16.73 0.12
C GLN A 94 18.57 15.33 0.34
N THR A 95 17.45 15.22 1.07
CA THR A 95 16.75 13.94 1.30
C THR A 95 16.46 13.20 -0.01
N TRP A 96 15.92 13.89 -1.02
CA TRP A 96 15.56 13.30 -2.32
C TRP A 96 16.73 12.64 -3.07
N HIS A 97 17.96 13.09 -2.82
CA HIS A 97 19.18 12.62 -3.47
C HIS A 97 20.08 11.80 -2.54
N ASN A 98 19.68 11.59 -1.28
CA ASN A 98 20.49 10.89 -0.30
C ASN A 98 20.54 9.36 -0.56
N PRO A 99 21.42 8.63 0.13
CA PRO A 99 21.56 7.18 -0.04
C PRO A 99 20.28 6.39 0.29
N ASN A 100 19.59 6.72 1.39
CA ASN A 100 18.38 6.01 1.82
C ASN A 100 17.29 6.04 0.73
N TYR A 101 17.10 7.20 0.12
CA TYR A 101 16.14 7.38 -0.95
C TYR A 101 16.51 6.57 -2.20
N LYS A 102 17.78 6.64 -2.61
CA LYS A 102 18.30 5.88 -3.76
C LYS A 102 18.18 4.38 -3.54
N GLN A 103 18.47 3.91 -2.33
CA GLN A 103 18.34 2.52 -1.94
C GLN A 103 16.87 2.05 -2.03
N PHE A 104 15.93 2.77 -1.43
CA PHE A 104 14.51 2.38 -1.47
C PHE A 104 13.97 2.33 -2.91
N ARG A 105 14.41 3.26 -3.78
CA ARG A 105 14.10 3.22 -5.22
C ARG A 105 14.64 1.96 -5.89
N ALA A 106 15.88 1.58 -5.60
CA ALA A 106 16.49 0.37 -6.14
C ALA A 106 15.75 -0.89 -5.67
N GLU A 107 15.36 -0.96 -4.40
CA GLU A 107 14.59 -2.07 -3.83
C GLU A 107 13.24 -2.27 -4.53
N ILE A 108 12.53 -1.17 -4.86
CA ILE A 108 11.29 -1.24 -5.64
C ILE A 108 11.52 -1.83 -7.03
N MET A 109 12.64 -1.51 -7.67
CA MET A 109 13.00 -2.05 -8.99
C MET A 109 13.38 -3.53 -8.92
N MET A 110 13.96 -4.00 -7.81
CA MET A 110 14.22 -5.43 -7.56
C MET A 110 12.93 -6.21 -7.28
N GLY A 111 11.93 -5.56 -6.68
CA GLY A 111 10.56 -6.06 -6.66
C GLY A 111 9.79 -5.65 -5.41
N ARG A 112 8.57 -5.16 -5.62
CA ARG A 112 7.70 -4.66 -4.55
C ARG A 112 7.30 -5.72 -3.53
N LYS A 113 7.32 -7.00 -3.90
CA LYS A 113 7.01 -8.11 -2.99
C LYS A 113 8.02 -8.25 -1.84
N ASN A 114 9.22 -7.68 -1.99
CA ASN A 114 10.30 -7.78 -1.01
C ASN A 114 10.23 -6.67 0.06
N ILE A 115 9.31 -5.72 -0.10
CA ILE A 115 9.11 -4.60 0.83
C ILE A 115 7.72 -4.79 1.44
N ASP A 116 7.67 -4.98 2.74
CA ASP A 116 6.46 -5.22 3.55
C ASP A 116 5.30 -4.28 3.21
N ILE A 117 5.54 -2.96 3.19
CA ILE A 117 4.50 -1.96 2.91
C ILE A 117 4.03 -1.98 1.44
N CYS A 118 4.84 -2.57 0.55
CA CYS A 118 4.58 -2.62 -0.89
C CYS A 118 3.94 -3.94 -1.34
N ALA A 119 4.20 -5.06 -0.65
CA ALA A 119 3.79 -6.40 -1.02
C ALA A 119 2.26 -6.57 -1.08
N ASN A 120 1.53 -5.82 -0.26
CA ASN A 120 0.06 -5.80 -0.19
C ASN A 120 -0.54 -4.42 -0.53
N CYS A 121 0.20 -3.61 -1.28
CA CYS A 121 -0.20 -2.25 -1.63
C CYS A 121 -1.18 -2.23 -2.81
N SER A 122 -2.22 -1.40 -2.72
CA SER A 122 -3.20 -1.22 -3.79
C SER A 122 -2.79 -0.25 -4.89
N GLU A 123 -1.66 0.44 -4.74
CA GLU A 123 -1.20 1.39 -5.76
C GLU A 123 -0.80 0.65 -7.04
N GLY A 124 -1.43 1.04 -8.14
CA GLY A 124 -1.21 0.46 -9.47
C GLY A 124 -1.94 -0.85 -9.74
N VAL A 125 -2.93 -1.25 -8.92
CA VAL A 125 -3.78 -2.42 -9.15
C VAL A 125 -5.27 -2.04 -9.16
N SER A 126 -6.08 -2.78 -9.92
CA SER A 126 -7.54 -2.58 -9.89
C SER A 126 -8.11 -3.03 -8.54
N VAL A 127 -8.74 -2.13 -7.81
CA VAL A 127 -9.34 -2.38 -6.49
C VAL A 127 -10.85 -2.15 -6.41
N TRP A 128 -11.43 -1.73 -7.53
CA TRP A 128 -12.87 -1.53 -7.71
C TRP A 128 -13.46 -2.77 -8.38
N ARG A 129 -14.58 -3.27 -7.84
CA ARG A 129 -15.32 -4.44 -8.33
C ARG A 129 -16.81 -4.16 -8.39
#